data_AF-H8GFW2-F1
#
_entry.id   AF-H8GFW2-F1
#
_cell.length_a   1.000
_cell.length_b   1.000
_cell.length_c   1.000
_cell.angle_alpha   90.00
_cell.angle_beta   90.00
_cell.angle_gamma   90.00
#
_symmetry.space_group_name_H-M   'P 1'
#
loop_
_entity.id
_entity.type
_entity.pdbx_description
1 polymer ?
#
loop_
_entity_poly.entity_id
_entity_poly.type
_entity_poly.pdbx_seq_one_letter_code
_entity_poly.pdbx_strand_id
1 'polypeptide(L)' 'MHAGVAPPIPVGKIKSFGPFGPKYEVGQVLRQLDDGDWMVEVTMVETGEKAEYRLTHLSDDPDAH' A
#
# COMPACT_ATOMS: atom_id res chain seq x y z
N MET A 1 -16.16 8.88 15.73
CA MET A 1 -15.20 8.41 14.72
C MET A 1 -15.92 8.48 13.39
N HIS A 2 -15.72 9.51 12.58
CA HIS A 2 -16.25 9.50 11.22
C HIS A 2 -15.32 8.60 10.41
N ALA A 3 -15.76 7.38 10.09
CA ALA A 3 -15.07 6.58 9.11
C ALA A 3 -15.11 7.35 7.79
N GLY A 4 -13.96 7.87 7.35
CA GLY A 4 -13.85 8.50 6.05
C GLY A 4 -14.19 7.49 4.96
N VAL A 5 -14.66 7.97 3.81
CA VAL A 5 -14.75 7.12 2.61
C VAL A 5 -13.33 6.70 2.24
N ALA A 6 -13.11 5.40 2.02
CA ALA A 6 -11.79 4.89 1.64
C ALA A 6 -11.31 5.59 0.35
N PRO A 7 -10.05 6.06 0.30
CA PRO A 7 -9.52 6.73 -0.87
C PRO A 7 -9.39 5.76 -2.04
N PRO A 8 -9.44 6.24 -3.29
CA PRO A 8 -9.11 5.42 -4.44
C PRO A 8 -7.63 5.03 -4.38
N ILE A 9 -7.35 3.72 -4.41
CA ILE A 9 -5.99 3.18 -4.43
C ILE A 9 -5.75 2.33 -5.68
N PRO A 10 -4.50 2.26 -6.19
CA PRO A 10 -4.20 1.53 -7.42
C PRO A 10 -4.02 0.03 -7.17
N VAL A 11 -5.11 -0.67 -6.80
CA VAL A 11 -5.10 -2.13 -6.56
C VAL A 11 -4.55 -2.86 -7.79
N GLY A 12 -3.69 -3.86 -7.56
CA GLY A 12 -3.03 -4.69 -8.57
C GLY A 12 -1.80 -4.03 -9.19
N LYS A 13 -1.50 -2.78 -8.85
CA LYS A 13 -0.27 -2.12 -9.32
C LYS A 13 0.93 -2.70 -8.59
N ILE A 14 2.03 -2.91 -9.31
CA ILE A 14 3.30 -3.32 -8.71
C ILE A 14 4.17 -2.08 -8.47
N LYS A 15 4.59 -1.91 -7.23
CA LYS A 15 5.46 -0.84 -6.74
C LYS A 15 6.71 -1.42 -6.10
N SER A 16 7.69 -0.57 -5.82
CA SER A 16 8.93 -0.96 -5.13
C SER A 16 9.11 -0.13 -3.86
N PHE A 17 9.63 -0.72 -2.79
CA PHE A 17 10.01 0.04 -1.60
C PHE A 17 11.22 0.94 -1.90
N GLY A 18 10.95 2.20 -2.24
CA GLY A 18 11.95 3.07 -2.84
C GLY A 18 12.55 2.54 -4.16
N PRO A 19 13.61 3.18 -4.68
CA PRO A 19 14.15 2.88 -6.02
C PRO A 19 14.80 1.51 -6.17
N PHE A 20 15.22 0.87 -5.07
CA PHE A 20 16.02 -0.35 -5.08
C PHE A 20 15.48 -1.44 -4.13
N GLY A 21 14.36 -1.20 -3.45
CA GLY A 21 13.82 -2.18 -2.51
C GLY A 21 12.96 -3.26 -3.17
N PRO A 22 12.47 -4.21 -2.36
CA PRO A 22 11.61 -5.29 -2.82
C PRO A 22 10.36 -4.77 -3.53
N LYS A 23 9.88 -5.56 -4.50
CA LYS A 23 8.63 -5.27 -5.21
C LYS A 23 7.43 -5.80 -4.45
N TYR A 24 6.34 -5.05 -4.47
CA TYR A 24 5.07 -5.46 -3.88
C TYR A 24 3.91 -5.10 -4.79
N GLU A 25 2.86 -5.92 -4.76
CA GLU A 25 1.57 -5.65 -5.38
C GLU A 25 0.65 -4.94 -4.37
N VAL A 26 -0.01 -3.87 -4.82
CA VAL A 26 -0.98 -3.12 -4.02
C VAL A 26 -2.29 -3.90 -3.89
N GLY A 27 -2.68 -4.23 -2.66
CA GLY A 27 -3.94 -4.89 -2.32
C GLY A 27 -5.04 -3.90 -1.93
N GLN A 28 -5.99 -4.35 -1.12
CA GLN A 28 -7.17 -3.57 -0.70
C GLN A 28 -6.87 -2.65 0.49
N VAL A 29 -7.63 -1.57 0.61
CA VAL A 29 -7.67 -0.75 1.83
C VAL A 29 -8.24 -1.59 2.98
N LEU A 30 -7.59 -1.54 4.13
CA LEU A 30 -7.97 -2.29 5.33
C LEU A 30 -8.70 -1.44 6.35
N ARG A 31 -8.06 -0.37 6.85
CA ARG A 31 -8.62 0.50 7.90
C ARG A 31 -7.99 1.88 7.88
N GLN A 32 -8.76 2.87 8.34
CA GLN A 32 -8.22 4.20 8.63
C GLN A 32 -7.50 4.17 9.99
N LEU A 33 -6.41 4.93 10.10
CA LEU A 33 -5.65 5.15 11.33
C LEU A 33 -6.13 6.42 12.04
N ASP A 34 -5.77 6.56 13.33
CA ASP A 34 -6.17 7.71 14.15
C ASP A 34 -5.61 9.05 13.64
N ASP A 35 -4.50 9.01 12.89
CA ASP A 35 -3.89 10.17 12.23
C ASP A 35 -4.52 10.52 10.88
N GLY A 36 -5.53 9.76 10.45
CA GLY A 36 -6.26 9.94 9.19
C GLY A 36 -5.65 9.22 7.99
N ASP A 37 -4.48 8.60 8.13
CA ASP A 37 -3.86 7.75 7.11
C ASP A 37 -4.62 6.43 6.96
N TRP A 38 -4.28 5.63 5.95
CA TRP A 38 -4.92 4.36 5.65
C TRP A 38 -3.91 3.21 5.61
N MET A 39 -4.31 2.09 6.21
CA MET A 39 -3.65 0.80 6.03
C MET A 39 -4.14 0.13 4.76
N VAL A 40 -3.20 -0.33 3.96
CA VAL A 40 -3.41 -1.05 2.71
C VAL A 40 -2.70 -2.39 2.82
N GLU A 41 -3.35 -3.47 2.38
CA GLU A 41 -2.67 -4.76 2.21
C GLU A 41 -1.68 -4.65 1.05
N VAL A 42 -0.45 -5.13 1.22
CA VAL A 42 0.52 -5.30 0.13
C VAL A 42 1.00 -6.74 0.10
N THR A 43 1.25 -7.27 -1.09
CA THR A 43 1.80 -8.62 -1.27
C THR A 43 3.18 -8.53 -1.88
N MET A 44 4.21 -9.01 -1.19
CA MET A 44 5.58 -9.08 -1.69
C MET A 44 5.62 -9.97 -2.93
N VAL A 45 6.07 -9.43 -4.07
CA VAL A 45 6.06 -10.17 -5.34
C VAL A 45 6.98 -11.39 -5.29
N GLU A 46 8.11 -11.28 -4.60
CA GLU A 46 9.13 -12.33 -4.56
C GLU A 46 8.75 -13.52 -3.69
N THR A 47 8.00 -13.28 -2.60
CA THR A 47 7.74 -14.30 -1.58
C THR A 47 6.26 -14.66 -1.45
N GLY A 48 5.35 -13.83 -1.98
CA GLY A 48 3.91 -13.94 -1.74
C GLY A 48 3.50 -13.55 -0.32
N GLU A 49 4.42 -13.02 0.50
CA GLU A 49 4.12 -12.58 1.86
C GLU A 49 3.17 -11.38 1.83
N LYS A 50 2.14 -11.41 2.67
CA LYS A 50 1.21 -10.30 2.86
C LYS A 50 1.62 -9.47 4.06
N ALA A 51 1.59 -8.16 3.90
CA ALA A 51 1.87 -7.18 4.94
C ALA A 51 0.88 -6.01 4.88
N GLU A 52 0.82 -5.22 5.94
CA GLU A 52 0.08 -3.95 5.96
C GLU A 52 1.04 -2.79 5.75
N TYR A 53 0.66 -1.81 4.93
CA TYR A 53 1.49 -0.66 4.62
C TYR A 53 0.70 0.64 4.55
N ARG A 54 1.36 1.76 4.88
CA ARG A 54 0.75 3.10 4.92
C ARG A 54 0.50 3.60 3.51
N LEU A 55 -0.72 4.08 3.26
CA LEU A 55 -1.10 4.65 1.97
C LEU A 55 -0.24 5.84 1.60
N THR A 56 0.10 6.70 2.57
CA THR A 56 1.02 7.83 2.36
C THR A 56 2.35 7.36 1.82
N HIS A 57 2.99 6.39 2.47
CA HIS A 57 4.28 5.83 2.01
C HIS A 57 4.15 5.12 0.65
N LEU A 58 3.10 4.33 0.46
CA LEU A 58 2.80 3.66 -0.81
C LEU A 58 2.67 4.67 -1.95
N SER A 59 2.08 5.83 -1.68
CA SER A 59 1.88 6.88 -2.69
C SER A 59 3.20 7.50 -3.15
N ASP A 60 4.18 7.60 -2.25
CA ASP A 60 5.52 8.15 -2.52
C ASP A 60 6.47 7.13 -3.18
N ASP A 61 6.23 5.83 -3.00
CA ASP A 61 7.03 4.79 -3.61
C ASP A 61 6.98 4.84 -5.16
N PRO A 62 8.08 4.51 -5.87
CA PRO A 62 8.07 4.44 -7.33
C PRO A 62 7.29 3.21 -7.83
N ASP A 63 6.88 3.28 -9.08
CA ASP A 63 6.39 2.10 -9.80
C ASP A 63 7.54 1.12 -10.04
N ALA A 64 7.26 -0.18 -9.96
CA ALA A 64 8.28 -1.18 -10.25
C ALA A 64 8.51 -1.29 -11.78
N HIS A 65 9.79 -1.33 -12.17
CA HIS A 65 10.23 -1.63 -13.55
C HIS A 65 10.49 -3.12 -13.78
#